data_AF-A0A923VFX0-F1
#
_entry.id   AF-A0A923VFX0-F1
#
_cell.length_a   1.000
_cell.length_b   1.000
_cell.length_c   1.000
_cell.angle_alpha   90.00
_cell.angle_beta   90.00
_cell.angle_gamma   90.00
#
_symmetry.space_group_name_H-M   'P 1'
#
loop_
_entity.id
_entity.type
_entity.pdbx_description
1 polymer ?
#
loop_
_entity_poly.entity_id
_entity_poly.type
_entity_poly.pdbx_seq_one_letter_code
_entity_poly.pdbx_strand_id
1 'polypeptide(L)'
;MSKENNSSPFLRKFWKFFIAFIIAIPVFFTLVSFGILGHMPDIQELENPKSALASDLISEDGVLLGQYYIQKRSNVPYSEINVSVYDALISTEDRRFYDHSGIDLRGLLRAVAGMGKDGGASTITQQLARNLFHEERPKHKITRVIQKFKEWVIAIQLERRYTKDEIIAMYLNTVQFSGSSYGIKSASNQFFAKKP
;
A
#
# COMPACT_ATOMS: atom_id res chain seq x y z
N MET A 1 -58.47 5.23 -1.77
CA MET A 1 -57.99 5.52 -0.40
C MET A 1 -56.47 5.43 -0.41
N SER A 2 -55.80 6.56 -0.66
CA SER A 2 -54.34 6.63 -0.78
C SER A 2 -53.70 6.49 0.60
N LYS A 3 -52.83 5.49 0.78
CA LYS A 3 -51.99 5.38 1.98
C LYS A 3 -51.02 6.55 1.98
N GLU A 4 -51.29 7.58 2.78
CA GLU A 4 -50.30 8.60 3.10
C GLU A 4 -49.12 7.93 3.80
N ASN A 5 -48.01 7.82 3.06
CA ASN A 5 -46.79 7.20 3.56
C ASN A 5 -46.09 8.21 4.49
N ASN A 6 -46.59 8.30 5.72
CA ASN A 6 -46.10 9.19 6.75
C ASN A 6 -44.84 8.59 7.40
N SER A 7 -43.79 8.42 6.58
CA SER A 7 -42.46 8.12 7.10
C SER A 7 -42.05 9.24 8.04
N SER A 8 -41.72 8.89 9.28
CA SER A 8 -41.40 9.86 10.32
C SER A 8 -40.34 10.85 9.81
N PRO A 9 -40.37 12.13 10.22
CA PRO A 9 -39.38 13.12 9.77
C PRO A 9 -37.94 12.66 10.05
N PHE A 10 -37.75 11.82 11.06
CA PHE A 10 -36.51 11.12 11.36
C PHE A 10 -36.11 10.13 10.26
N LEU A 11 -37.03 9.26 9.81
CA LEU A 11 -36.75 8.28 8.75
C LEU A 11 -36.41 8.96 7.41
N ARG A 12 -37.10 10.06 7.07
CA ARG A 12 -36.78 10.86 5.86
C ARG A 12 -35.40 11.53 5.96
N LYS A 13 -35.04 12.06 7.14
CA LYS A 13 -33.69 12.62 7.37
C LYS A 13 -32.62 11.53 7.29
N PHE A 14 -32.85 10.37 7.91
CA PHE A 14 -31.96 9.22 7.84
C PHE A 14 -31.69 8.78 6.40
N TRP A 15 -32.73 8.57 5.60
CA TRP A 15 -32.55 8.17 4.19
C TRP A 15 -31.88 9.25 3.34
N LYS A 16 -32.13 10.54 3.60
CA LYS A 16 -31.41 11.64 2.94
C LYS A 16 -29.91 11.62 3.27
N PHE A 17 -29.55 11.45 4.55
CA PHE A 17 -28.15 11.33 4.97
C PHE A 17 -27.50 10.06 4.41
N PHE A 18 -28.21 8.94 4.43
CA PHE A 18 -27.72 7.67 3.91
C PHE A 18 -27.46 7.74 2.39
N ILE A 19 -28.40 8.29 1.62
CA ILE A 19 -28.22 8.48 0.17
C ILE A 19 -27.10 9.49 -0.11
N ALA A 20 -27.04 10.60 0.63
CA ALA A 20 -25.95 11.56 0.50
C ALA A 20 -24.58 10.94 0.79
N PHE A 21 -24.48 10.07 1.80
CA PHE A 21 -23.27 9.32 2.11
C PHE A 21 -22.90 8.32 1.00
N ILE A 22 -23.88 7.57 0.48
CA ILE A 22 -23.65 6.65 -0.64
C ILE A 22 -23.22 7.37 -1.91
N ILE A 23 -23.74 8.57 -2.19
CA ILE A 23 -23.33 9.39 -3.36
C ILE A 23 -21.98 10.07 -3.11
N ALA A 24 -21.68 10.48 -1.88
CA ALA A 24 -20.42 11.11 -1.54
C ALA A 24 -19.22 10.19 -1.77
N ILE A 25 -19.36 8.88 -1.57
CA ILE A 25 -18.31 7.89 -1.81
C ILE A 25 -17.82 7.91 -3.27
N PRO A 26 -18.64 7.61 -4.30
CA PRO A 26 -18.21 7.62 -5.69
C PRO A 26 -17.80 9.01 -6.17
N VAL A 27 -18.46 10.09 -5.73
CA VAL A 27 -18.03 11.46 -6.04
C VAL A 27 -16.63 11.73 -5.50
N PHE A 28 -16.36 11.34 -4.26
CA PHE A 28 -15.03 11.49 -3.66
C PHE A 28 -13.97 10.69 -4.44
N PHE A 29 -14.23 9.42 -4.76
CA PHE A 29 -13.33 8.61 -5.59
C PHE A 29 -13.10 9.22 -6.98
N THR A 30 -14.13 9.84 -7.56
CA THR A 30 -14.06 10.52 -8.85
C THR A 30 -13.18 11.76 -8.77
N LEU A 31 -13.34 12.60 -7.75
CA LEU A 31 -12.49 13.78 -7.50
C LEU A 31 -11.03 13.40 -7.23
N VAL A 32 -10.79 12.32 -6.48
CA VAL A 32 -9.44 11.76 -6.30
C VAL A 32 -8.89 11.28 -7.64
N SER A 33 -9.67 10.54 -8.43
CA SER A 33 -9.26 10.01 -9.73
C SER A 33 -8.92 11.09 -10.76
N PHE A 34 -9.63 12.22 -10.75
CA PHE A 34 -9.36 13.35 -11.62
C PHE A 34 -8.22 14.26 -11.12
N GLY A 35 -7.53 13.90 -10.03
CA GLY A 35 -6.38 14.66 -9.53
C GLY A 35 -6.73 16.00 -8.87
N ILE A 36 -8.02 16.28 -8.65
CA ILE A 36 -8.50 17.53 -8.01
C ILE A 36 -8.03 17.60 -6.55
N LEU A 37 -7.81 16.45 -5.91
CA LEU A 37 -7.25 16.33 -4.55
C LEU A 37 -5.72 16.11 -4.57
N GLY A 38 -5.06 16.53 -5.65
CA GLY A 38 -3.63 16.42 -5.91
C GLY A 38 -3.29 15.30 -6.90
N HIS A 39 -2.13 15.41 -7.56
CA HIS A 39 -1.66 14.46 -8.57
C HIS A 39 -1.76 13.02 -8.04
N MET A 40 -2.48 12.17 -8.79
CA MET A 40 -2.45 10.73 -8.61
C MET A 40 -1.24 10.23 -9.39
N PRO A 41 -0.30 9.53 -8.74
CA PRO A 41 0.80 8.95 -9.49
C PRO A 41 0.25 7.88 -10.42
N ASP A 42 0.65 7.95 -11.69
CA ASP A 42 0.18 7.02 -12.71
C ASP A 42 0.83 5.65 -12.48
N ILE A 43 0.06 4.58 -12.56
CA ILE A 43 0.57 3.21 -12.43
C ILE A 43 1.40 2.81 -13.64
N GLN A 44 1.32 3.52 -14.76
CA GLN A 44 2.27 3.38 -15.85
C GLN A 44 3.71 3.66 -15.41
N GLU A 45 3.93 4.48 -14.36
CA GLU A 45 5.24 4.66 -13.74
C GLU A 45 5.70 3.43 -12.92
N LEU A 46 4.80 2.50 -12.57
CA LEU A 46 5.19 1.19 -11.99
C LEU A 46 5.47 0.12 -13.05
N GLU A 47 4.73 0.14 -14.16
CA GLU A 47 4.95 -0.78 -15.29
C GLU A 47 6.19 -0.38 -16.10
N ASN A 48 6.54 0.90 -16.06
CA ASN A 48 7.77 1.44 -16.64
C ASN A 48 8.50 2.28 -15.59
N PRO A 49 8.97 1.65 -14.50
CA PRO A 49 9.65 2.38 -13.47
C PRO A 49 10.94 2.88 -14.07
N LYS A 50 11.03 4.21 -14.27
CA LYS A 50 12.30 4.95 -14.31
C LYS A 50 13.02 4.86 -12.95
N SER A 51 12.86 3.73 -12.25
CA SER A 51 13.44 3.42 -10.95
C SER A 51 14.93 3.33 -11.15
N ALA A 52 15.60 4.47 -10.98
CA ALA A 52 16.92 4.61 -10.39
C ALA A 52 17.81 3.37 -10.61
N LEU A 53 18.09 3.05 -11.88
CA LEU A 53 18.95 1.93 -12.24
C LEU A 53 20.25 2.11 -11.45
N ALA A 54 20.66 1.04 -10.74
CA ALA A 54 21.94 1.04 -10.08
C ALA A 54 23.02 1.29 -11.16
N SER A 55 23.78 2.38 -10.99
CA SER A 55 24.99 2.59 -11.76
C SER A 55 26.06 1.71 -11.13
N ASP A 56 26.49 0.70 -11.86
CA ASP A 56 27.59 -0.17 -11.45
C ASP A 56 28.91 0.61 -11.58
N LEU A 57 29.63 0.74 -10.48
CA LEU A 57 31.01 1.21 -10.47
C LEU A 57 31.89 -0.01 -10.75
N ILE A 58 32.35 -0.12 -12.00
CA ILE A 58 33.18 -1.23 -12.46
C ILE A 58 34.61 -0.70 -12.63
N SER A 59 35.59 -1.48 -12.16
CA SER A 59 37.01 -1.25 -12.41
C SER A 59 37.39 -1.47 -13.87
N GLU A 60 38.57 -0.99 -14.28
CA GLU A 60 39.08 -1.20 -15.65
C GLU A 60 39.24 -2.68 -16.01
N ASP A 61 39.54 -3.53 -15.02
CA ASP A 61 39.64 -4.99 -15.13
C ASP A 61 38.29 -5.72 -15.04
N GLY A 62 37.17 -4.98 -14.99
CA GLY A 62 35.82 -5.56 -15.04
C GLY A 62 35.28 -6.04 -13.69
N VAL A 63 36.02 -5.83 -12.59
CA VAL A 63 35.57 -6.15 -11.23
C VAL A 63 34.59 -5.08 -10.73
N LEU A 64 33.42 -5.49 -10.23
CA LEU A 64 32.43 -4.61 -9.62
C LEU A 64 32.96 -4.05 -8.28
N LEU A 65 33.24 -2.75 -8.24
CA LEU A 65 33.74 -2.02 -7.07
C LEU A 65 32.62 -1.50 -6.16
N GLY A 66 31.44 -1.22 -6.72
CA GLY A 66 30.31 -0.67 -5.99
C GLY A 66 29.10 -0.40 -6.87
N GLN A 67 27.98 0.04 -6.28
CA GLN A 67 26.77 0.39 -7.01
C GLN A 67 26.18 1.68 -6.44
N TYR A 68 25.89 2.66 -7.30
CA TYR A 68 25.17 3.89 -6.94
C TYR A 68 23.72 3.78 -7.36
N TYR A 69 22.80 3.89 -6.41
CA TYR A 69 21.36 3.85 -6.64
C TYR A 69 20.67 4.88 -5.74
N ILE A 70 19.56 5.45 -6.20
CA ILE A 70 18.71 6.31 -5.35
C ILE A 70 18.00 5.46 -4.30
N GLN A 71 17.63 4.21 -4.63
CA GLN A 71 17.12 3.20 -3.69
C GLN A 71 17.64 1.81 -4.07
N LYS A 72 18.24 1.07 -3.13
CA LYS A 72 18.73 -0.30 -3.34
C LYS A 72 17.57 -1.31 -3.37
N ARG A 73 16.69 -1.28 -4.37
CA ARG A 73 15.60 -2.25 -4.43
C ARG A 73 16.17 -3.61 -4.85
N SER A 74 15.84 -4.66 -4.11
CA SER A 74 16.10 -6.02 -4.57
C SER A 74 15.04 -6.42 -5.59
N ASN A 75 15.40 -7.18 -6.62
CA ASN A 75 14.43 -7.77 -7.54
C ASN A 75 14.48 -9.29 -7.40
N VAL A 76 14.13 -9.79 -6.21
CA VAL A 76 14.08 -11.24 -5.95
C VAL A 76 12.68 -11.73 -6.30
N PRO A 77 12.54 -12.72 -7.21
CA PRO A 77 11.25 -13.27 -7.55
C PRO A 77 10.65 -14.03 -6.34
N TYR A 78 9.33 -14.18 -6.34
CA TYR A 78 8.62 -14.82 -5.23
C TYR A 78 9.18 -16.21 -4.88
N SER A 79 9.52 -17.00 -5.92
CA SER A 79 10.06 -18.36 -5.79
C SER A 79 11.44 -18.46 -5.14
N GLU A 80 12.18 -17.35 -5.04
CA GLU A 80 13.52 -17.31 -4.45
C GLU A 80 13.55 -16.88 -2.98
N ILE A 81 12.41 -16.48 -2.41
CA ILE A 81 12.30 -16.10 -1.01
C ILE A 81 11.75 -17.28 -0.22
N ASN A 82 12.32 -17.56 0.95
CA ASN A 82 11.87 -18.65 1.79
C ASN A 82 10.40 -18.44 2.25
N VAL A 83 9.57 -19.48 2.17
CA VAL A 83 8.16 -19.43 2.59
C VAL A 83 7.95 -18.90 4.01
N SER A 84 8.87 -19.22 4.93
CA SER A 84 8.78 -18.75 6.32
C SER A 84 8.88 -17.23 6.44
N VAL A 85 9.50 -16.54 5.47
CA VAL A 85 9.53 -15.06 5.43
C VAL A 85 8.15 -14.51 5.10
N TYR A 86 7.45 -15.13 4.15
CA TYR A 86 6.07 -14.76 3.81
C TYR A 86 5.12 -15.02 4.97
N ASP A 87 5.19 -16.21 5.57
CA ASP A 87 4.34 -16.57 6.70
C ASP A 87 4.56 -15.64 7.89
N ALA A 88 5.82 -15.32 8.20
CA ALA A 88 6.17 -14.38 9.25
C ALA A 88 5.55 -13.00 8.95
N LEU A 89 5.76 -12.46 7.75
CA LEU A 89 5.25 -11.15 7.36
C LEU A 89 3.71 -11.10 7.42
N ILE A 90 3.03 -12.09 6.86
CA ILE A 90 1.57 -12.17 6.86
C ILE A 90 1.06 -12.27 8.30
N SER A 91 1.69 -13.10 9.14
CA SER A 91 1.23 -13.29 10.52
C SER A 91 1.32 -12.02 11.37
N THR A 92 2.31 -11.15 11.11
CA THR A 92 2.58 -9.95 11.91
C THR A 92 1.93 -8.70 11.34
N GLU A 93 2.00 -8.48 10.03
CA GLU A 93 1.54 -7.24 9.39
C GLU A 93 0.10 -7.33 8.87
N ASP A 94 -0.31 -8.49 8.35
CA ASP A 94 -1.59 -8.62 7.64
C ASP A 94 -2.12 -10.06 7.64
N ARG A 95 -2.65 -10.51 8.79
CA ARG A 95 -3.08 -11.92 8.99
C ARG A 95 -4.16 -12.40 8.02
N ARG A 96 -4.84 -11.47 7.34
CA ARG A 96 -5.92 -11.76 6.40
C ARG A 96 -5.54 -11.35 4.97
N PHE A 97 -4.25 -11.26 4.68
CA PHE A 97 -3.74 -10.77 3.41
C PHE A 97 -4.43 -11.42 2.19
N TYR A 98 -4.66 -12.74 2.23
CA TYR A 98 -5.31 -13.49 1.15
C TYR A 98 -6.85 -13.35 1.12
N ASP A 99 -7.48 -12.84 2.19
CA ASP A 99 -8.94 -12.76 2.33
C ASP A 99 -9.55 -11.43 1.83
N HIS A 100 -8.72 -10.42 1.51
CA HIS A 100 -9.18 -9.09 1.10
C HIS A 100 -8.54 -8.61 -0.20
N SER A 101 -9.12 -7.61 -0.86
CA SER A 101 -8.58 -7.02 -2.11
C SER A 101 -7.95 -5.65 -1.83
N GLY A 102 -6.84 -5.65 -1.09
CA GLY A 102 -6.07 -4.44 -0.75
C GLY A 102 -6.54 -3.67 0.48
N ILE A 103 -7.81 -3.75 0.88
CA ILE A 103 -8.32 -3.08 2.08
C ILE A 103 -9.05 -4.10 2.95
N ASP A 104 -8.53 -4.33 4.16
CA ASP A 104 -9.19 -5.16 5.17
C ASP A 104 -10.20 -4.33 5.97
N LEU A 105 -11.47 -4.34 5.53
CA LEU A 105 -12.54 -3.61 6.20
C LEU A 105 -12.75 -4.08 7.65
N ARG A 106 -12.61 -5.39 7.91
CA ARG A 106 -12.73 -5.94 9.27
C ARG A 106 -11.60 -5.43 10.15
N GLY A 107 -10.39 -5.37 9.61
CA GLY A 107 -9.20 -4.85 10.29
C GLY A 107 -9.32 -3.37 10.60
N LEU A 108 -9.82 -2.60 9.64
CA LEU A 108 -10.09 -1.17 9.79
C LEU A 108 -11.14 -0.90 10.88
N LEU A 109 -12.28 -1.59 10.85
CA LEU A 109 -13.34 -1.41 11.85
C LEU A 109 -12.86 -1.78 13.25
N ARG A 110 -12.11 -2.88 13.39
CA ARG A 110 -11.50 -3.28 14.66
C ARG A 110 -10.54 -2.21 15.19
N ALA A 111 -9.65 -1.71 14.35
CA ALA A 111 -8.69 -0.68 14.73
C ALA A 111 -9.39 0.63 15.13
N VAL A 112 -10.46 1.03 14.43
CA VAL A 112 -11.26 2.21 14.80
C VAL A 112 -11.97 2.00 16.13
N ALA A 113 -12.60 0.85 16.34
CA ALA A 113 -13.29 0.52 17.60
C ALA A 113 -12.34 0.46 18.80
N GLY A 114 -11.15 -0.12 18.60
CA GLY A 114 -10.08 -0.18 19.61
C GLY A 114 -9.25 1.10 19.74
N MET A 115 -9.61 2.19 19.04
CA MET A 115 -8.84 3.45 18.95
C MET A 115 -7.36 3.24 18.61
N GLY A 116 -7.04 2.20 17.82
CA GLY A 116 -5.69 1.85 17.39
C GLY A 116 -4.85 1.08 18.42
N LYS A 117 -5.40 0.73 19.59
CA LYS A 117 -4.68 -0.05 20.62
C LYS A 117 -4.54 -1.53 20.26
N ASP A 118 -5.48 -2.06 19.49
CA ASP A 118 -5.57 -3.48 19.13
C ASP A 118 -4.87 -3.82 17.80
N GLY A 119 -3.86 -3.02 17.42
CA GLY A 119 -3.06 -3.18 16.21
C GLY A 119 -3.41 -2.22 15.06
N GLY A 120 -2.58 -2.26 14.02
CA GLY A 120 -2.70 -1.41 12.83
C GLY A 120 -3.87 -1.80 11.92
N ALA A 121 -4.44 -0.80 11.25
CA ALA A 121 -5.51 -0.98 10.24
C ALA A 121 -4.99 -1.19 8.81
N SER A 122 -3.67 -1.08 8.60
CA SER A 122 -3.10 -1.03 7.24
C SER A 122 -2.72 -2.41 6.75
N THR A 123 -3.07 -2.74 5.51
CA THR A 123 -2.72 -3.99 4.83
C THR A 123 -1.34 -3.91 4.19
N ILE A 124 -0.74 -5.07 3.85
CA ILE A 124 0.54 -5.12 3.11
C ILE A 124 0.43 -4.31 1.80
N THR A 125 -0.67 -4.45 1.07
CA THR A 125 -0.90 -3.73 -0.19
C THR A 125 -0.96 -2.21 0.00
N GLN A 126 -1.57 -1.72 1.08
CA GLN A 126 -1.56 -0.29 1.40
C GLN A 126 -0.15 0.20 1.77
N GLN A 127 0.60 -0.62 2.48
CA GLN A 127 1.98 -0.29 2.83
C GLN A 127 2.88 -0.28 1.59
N LEU A 128 2.68 -1.22 0.65
CA LEU A 128 3.33 -1.21 -0.66
C LEU A 128 2.99 0.05 -1.45
N ALA A 129 1.71 0.40 -1.53
CA ALA A 129 1.26 1.65 -2.16
C ALA A 129 1.92 2.89 -1.53
N ARG A 130 2.11 2.89 -0.21
CA ARG A 130 2.85 3.96 0.46
C ARG A 130 4.32 3.99 0.03
N ASN A 131 5.01 2.84 0.06
CA ASN A 131 6.43 2.74 -0.26
C ASN A 131 6.75 3.13 -1.71
N LEU A 132 5.83 2.82 -2.64
CA LEU A 132 6.02 3.09 -4.06
C LEU A 132 5.78 4.56 -4.44
N PHE A 133 4.89 5.25 -3.74
CA PHE A 133 4.33 6.52 -4.22
C PHE A 133 4.45 7.68 -3.23
N HIS A 134 4.93 7.44 -2.02
CA HIS A 134 5.09 8.48 -1.02
C HIS A 134 6.46 8.38 -0.35
N GLU A 135 7.33 9.32 -0.66
CA GLU A 135 8.68 9.38 -0.08
C GLU A 135 8.66 9.84 1.38
N GLU A 136 7.68 10.66 1.79
CA GLU A 136 7.62 11.24 3.13
C GLU A 136 6.26 11.07 3.82
N ARG A 137 6.31 10.94 5.16
CA ARG A 137 5.13 11.00 6.01
C ARG A 137 4.70 12.46 6.19
N PRO A 138 3.46 12.84 5.84
CA PRO A 138 2.98 14.22 5.96
C PRO A 138 3.00 14.69 7.41
N LYS A 139 3.45 15.94 7.62
CA LYS A 139 3.51 16.57 8.94
C LYS A 139 2.14 16.96 9.49
N HIS A 140 1.15 17.20 8.61
CA HIS A 140 -0.19 17.65 8.99
C HIS A 140 -1.22 16.51 8.95
N LYS A 141 -2.18 16.53 9.90
CA LYS A 141 -3.22 15.47 10.01
C LYS A 141 -4.09 15.38 8.76
N ILE A 142 -4.46 16.51 8.17
CA ILE A 142 -5.33 16.57 6.99
C ILE A 142 -4.62 15.96 5.77
N THR A 143 -3.37 16.33 5.53
CA THR A 143 -2.58 15.79 4.41
C THR A 143 -2.30 14.30 4.59
N ARG A 144 -2.15 13.81 5.84
CA ARG A 144 -2.07 12.38 6.16
C ARG A 144 -3.34 11.61 5.81
N VAL A 145 -4.51 12.19 6.06
CA VAL A 145 -5.79 11.57 5.67
C VAL A 145 -5.90 11.48 4.15
N ILE A 146 -5.54 12.55 3.43
CA ILE A 146 -5.54 12.56 1.95
C ILE A 146 -4.55 11.50 1.41
N GLN A 147 -3.32 11.43 1.95
CA GLN A 147 -2.36 10.38 1.61
C GLN A 147 -2.97 8.99 1.84
N LYS A 148 -3.66 8.77 2.96
CA LYS A 148 -4.25 7.46 3.26
C LYS A 148 -5.32 7.06 2.24
N PHE A 149 -6.12 8.01 1.75
CA PHE A 149 -7.04 7.77 0.64
C PHE A 149 -6.32 7.45 -0.67
N LYS A 150 -5.20 8.12 -0.97
CA LYS A 150 -4.36 7.78 -2.13
C LYS A 150 -3.81 6.36 -2.01
N GLU A 151 -3.30 5.96 -0.84
CA GLU A 151 -2.86 4.59 -0.56
C GLU A 151 -3.97 3.57 -0.83
N TRP A 152 -5.22 3.86 -0.46
CA TRP A 152 -6.36 2.98 -0.71
C TRP A 152 -6.66 2.81 -2.20
N VAL A 153 -6.69 3.91 -2.95
CA VAL A 153 -6.94 3.87 -4.39
C VAL A 153 -5.84 3.08 -5.10
N ILE A 154 -4.58 3.32 -4.76
CA ILE A 154 -3.44 2.61 -5.33
C ILE A 154 -3.47 1.13 -4.93
N ALA A 155 -3.78 0.80 -3.68
CA ALA A 155 -3.86 -0.59 -3.23
C ALA A 155 -4.92 -1.39 -4.01
N ILE A 156 -6.10 -0.81 -4.23
CA ILE A 156 -7.14 -1.42 -5.06
C ILE A 156 -6.64 -1.63 -6.49
N GLN A 157 -5.90 -0.67 -7.04
CA GLN A 157 -5.37 -0.77 -8.38
C GLN A 157 -4.25 -1.82 -8.52
N LEU A 158 -3.39 -1.98 -7.51
CA LEU A 158 -2.38 -3.04 -7.44
C LEU A 158 -3.05 -4.41 -7.42
N GLU A 159 -4.07 -4.60 -6.60
CA GLU A 159 -4.81 -5.86 -6.44
C GLU A 159 -5.64 -6.26 -7.68
N ARG A 160 -5.90 -5.31 -8.58
CA ARG A 160 -6.54 -5.59 -9.86
C ARG A 160 -5.56 -6.04 -10.95
N ARG A 161 -4.27 -5.73 -10.81
CA ARG A 161 -3.25 -5.96 -11.83
C ARG A 161 -2.28 -7.08 -11.47
N TYR A 162 -2.04 -7.28 -10.17
CA TYR A 162 -1.07 -8.22 -9.66
C TYR A 162 -1.75 -9.24 -8.74
N THR A 163 -1.20 -10.45 -8.76
CA THR A 163 -1.55 -11.52 -7.83
C THR A 163 -1.05 -11.22 -6.41
N LYS A 164 -1.59 -11.92 -5.43
CA LYS A 164 -1.17 -11.80 -4.02
C LYS A 164 0.32 -12.06 -3.82
N ASP A 165 0.83 -13.07 -4.51
CA ASP A 165 2.22 -13.48 -4.41
C ASP A 165 3.16 -12.45 -5.04
N GLU A 166 2.76 -11.84 -6.16
CA GLU A 166 3.50 -10.71 -6.75
C GLU A 166 3.49 -9.49 -5.81
N ILE A 167 2.34 -9.17 -5.21
CA ILE A 167 2.20 -8.03 -4.29
C ILE A 167 3.11 -8.19 -3.08
N ILE A 168 3.10 -9.35 -2.43
CA ILE A 168 3.92 -9.58 -1.23
C ILE A 168 5.42 -9.63 -1.56
N ALA A 169 5.80 -10.17 -2.73
CA ALA A 169 7.16 -10.11 -3.22
C ALA A 169 7.61 -8.67 -3.51
N MET A 170 6.79 -7.88 -4.20
CA MET A 170 7.06 -6.45 -4.44
C MET A 170 7.21 -5.67 -3.13
N TYR A 171 6.38 -5.97 -2.13
CA TYR A 171 6.50 -5.37 -0.81
C TYR A 171 7.85 -5.70 -0.16
N LEU A 172 8.21 -6.98 -0.08
CA LEU A 172 9.49 -7.41 0.50
C LEU A 172 10.70 -6.82 -0.23
N ASN A 173 10.57 -6.57 -1.53
CA ASN A 173 11.62 -5.97 -2.35
C ASN A 173 11.74 -4.44 -2.22
N THR A 174 10.70 -3.76 -1.71
CA THR A 174 10.64 -2.29 -1.62
C THR A 174 10.70 -1.77 -0.18
N VAL A 175 10.32 -2.57 0.81
CA VAL A 175 10.27 -2.15 2.20
C VAL A 175 11.67 -1.85 2.76
N GLN A 176 11.75 -0.81 3.59
CA GLN A 176 12.95 -0.47 4.34
C GLN A 176 13.03 -1.35 5.60
N PHE A 177 14.10 -2.10 5.76
CA PHE A 177 14.32 -2.93 6.96
C PHE A 177 15.08 -2.15 8.05
N SER A 178 16.23 -1.58 7.71
CA SER A 178 17.04 -0.77 8.63
C SER A 178 18.09 0.05 7.87
N GLY A 179 18.40 1.24 8.36
CA GLY A 179 19.34 2.17 7.73
C GLY A 179 18.99 2.42 6.27
N SER A 180 19.96 2.27 5.37
CA SER A 180 19.78 2.36 3.91
C SER A 180 19.47 1.02 3.23
N SER A 181 19.11 -0.03 3.98
CA SER A 181 18.77 -1.34 3.41
C SER A 181 17.30 -1.42 3.02
N TYR A 182 17.06 -1.30 1.73
CA TYR A 182 15.76 -1.55 1.10
C TYR A 182 15.74 -2.95 0.50
N GLY A 183 14.63 -3.66 0.67
CA GLY A 183 14.47 -4.99 0.09
C GLY A 183 15.07 -6.13 0.92
N ILE A 184 14.40 -7.28 0.87
CA ILE A 184 14.71 -8.46 1.69
C ILE A 184 16.08 -9.05 1.37
N LYS A 185 16.54 -8.97 0.12
CA LYS A 185 17.88 -9.46 -0.26
C LYS A 185 18.98 -8.61 0.37
N SER A 186 18.83 -7.29 0.33
CA SER A 186 19.79 -6.37 0.94
C SER A 186 19.84 -6.61 2.45
N ALA A 187 18.68 -6.73 3.08
CA ALA A 187 18.58 -6.97 4.52
C ALA A 187 19.20 -8.32 4.92
N SER A 188 18.85 -9.41 4.22
CA SER A 188 19.36 -10.75 4.52
C SER A 188 20.88 -10.85 4.37
N ASN A 189 21.43 -10.19 3.34
CA ASN A 189 22.88 -10.14 3.15
C ASN A 189 23.56 -9.26 4.20
N GLN A 190 23.02 -8.07 4.49
CA GLN A 190 23.63 -7.14 5.44
C GLN A 190 23.62 -7.66 6.88
N PHE A 191 22.52 -8.27 7.33
CA PHE A 191 22.39 -8.71 8.72
C PHE A 191 22.89 -10.13 8.95
N PHE A 192 22.79 -11.01 7.95
CA PHE A 192 23.02 -12.43 8.15
C PHE A 192 24.01 -13.05 7.15
N ALA A 193 24.52 -12.30 6.18
CA ALA A 193 25.33 -12.80 5.08
C ALA A 193 24.69 -14.02 4.37
N LYS A 194 23.35 -14.01 4.26
CA LYS A 194 22.54 -15.10 3.70
C LYS A 194 21.65 -14.63 2.57
N LYS A 195 21.25 -15.59 1.74
CA LYS A 195 20.14 -15.41 0.80
C LYS A 195 18.81 -15.41 1.58
N PRO A 196 17.84 -14.61 1.13
CA PRO A 196 16.50 -14.53 1.74
C PRO A 196 15.68 -15.82 1.58
#